data_AF-A0A1Q6U9N1-F1
#
_entry.id   AF-A0A1Q6U9N1-F1
#
_cell.length_a   1.000
_cell.length_b   1.000
_cell.length_c   1.000
_cell.angle_alpha   90.00
_cell.angle_beta   90.00
_cell.angle_gamma   90.00
#
_symmetry.space_group_name_H-M   'P 1'
#
loop_
_entity.id
_entity.type
_entity.pdbx_description
1 polymer ?
#
loop_
_entity_poly.entity_id
_entity_poly.type
_entity_poly.pdbx_seq_one_letter_code
_entity_poly.pdbx_strand_id
1 'polypeptide(L)'
;MTENKDKQPAAEEKAKERNWISASLWADKEDIRKGAERYGEVKWYKSARFWPSMLVLILTWIGAAVTGSYSEAVGVSVILCPLCYLNVKGYRWSLLLFAALYTFDRVSVLYMRAESGQASGSGLWWLLIWWLVIVGATLTAFRIENYRHKHNLAGRGHYVKDTLIALAFPVVLIASFMAYNIFMYKSSLTDEQRKALAFSYGFISRNTDGVINYCLRSGVELQKFPEQFRQTYADEITKVNDWLEKDEIFKSGMEASLQENKEMLYEVFENGRKDLIRLTIAEETGEKPENLVWKTEYDRMISPVEYCKLMDESFEIMNSTGFFDSFVETVKTLQ
;
A
#
# COMPACT_ATOMS: atom_id res chain seq x y z
N MET A 1 43.66 54.17 30.21
CA MET A 1 43.07 52.85 30.46
C MET A 1 41.56 53.01 30.39
N THR A 2 40.95 52.68 29.27
CA THR A 2 39.50 52.69 29.08
C THR A 2 39.05 51.24 28.98
N GLU A 3 38.35 50.80 30.01
CA GLU A 3 37.80 49.45 30.16
C GLU A 3 36.56 49.32 29.28
N ASN A 4 36.65 48.50 28.22
CA ASN A 4 35.57 48.29 27.27
C ASN A 4 34.67 47.15 27.78
N LYS A 5 33.71 47.48 28.66
CA LYS A 5 32.61 46.60 29.07
C LYS A 5 31.53 46.61 27.99
N ASP A 6 31.75 45.94 26.86
CA ASP A 6 30.72 45.88 25.81
C ASP A 6 30.88 44.67 24.89
N LYS A 7 30.95 43.44 25.43
CA LYS A 7 30.78 42.21 24.64
C LYS A 7 30.16 41.06 25.45
N GLN A 8 29.00 41.29 26.05
CA GLN A 8 28.17 40.18 26.54
C GLN A 8 26.66 40.45 26.60
N PRO A 9 25.99 40.89 25.51
CA PRO A 9 24.54 40.64 25.39
C PRO A 9 24.13 39.79 24.18
N ALA A 10 24.95 39.68 23.14
CA ALA A 10 24.51 39.12 21.84
C ALA A 10 24.27 37.59 21.83
N ALA A 11 24.78 36.84 22.81
CA ALA A 11 24.58 35.39 22.90
C ALA A 11 23.33 35.00 23.70
N GLU A 12 22.96 35.79 24.71
CA GLU A 12 21.77 35.54 25.54
C GLU A 12 20.48 36.01 24.86
N GLU A 13 20.53 37.10 24.06
CA GLU A 13 19.38 37.53 23.26
C GLU A 13 19.06 36.57 22.10
N LYS A 14 20.07 36.00 21.43
CA LYS A 14 19.86 35.04 20.34
C LYS A 14 19.21 33.72 20.77
N ALA A 15 19.34 33.34 22.04
CA ALA A 15 18.69 32.16 22.59
C ALA A 15 17.18 32.36 22.83
N LYS A 16 16.73 33.62 22.96
CA LYS A 16 15.35 33.96 23.36
C LYS A 16 14.34 33.97 22.21
N GLU A 17 14.80 34.10 20.96
CA GLU A 17 13.94 34.15 19.76
C GLU A 17 13.97 32.88 18.89
N ARG A 18 14.64 31.82 19.34
CA ARG A 18 14.71 30.59 18.53
C ARG A 18 13.43 29.78 18.73
N ASN A 19 12.61 29.70 17.67
CA ASN A 19 11.41 28.88 17.62
C ASN A 19 11.71 27.47 18.17
N TRP A 20 10.94 27.00 19.16
CA TRP A 20 11.17 25.71 19.84
C TRP A 20 11.30 24.52 18.87
N ILE A 21 10.66 24.61 17.70
CA ILE A 21 10.75 23.65 16.60
C ILE A 21 12.14 23.66 15.98
N SER A 22 12.74 24.82 15.70
CA SER A 22 14.09 24.87 15.11
C SER A 22 15.19 24.49 16.11
N ALA A 23 14.99 24.76 17.40
CA ALA A 23 15.88 24.33 18.48
C ALA A 23 15.82 22.80 18.71
N SER A 24 14.66 22.17 18.55
CA SER A 24 14.50 20.71 18.72
C SER A 24 14.87 19.89 17.48
N LEU A 25 14.68 20.45 16.27
CA LEU A 25 15.00 19.78 15.00
C LEU A 25 16.47 19.91 14.59
N TRP A 26 17.10 21.04 14.91
CA TRP A 26 18.49 21.33 14.57
C TRP A 26 19.20 21.98 15.75
N ALA A 27 19.25 21.21 16.85
CA ALA A 27 19.88 21.62 18.09
C ALA A 27 21.30 22.13 17.84
N ASP A 28 21.63 23.26 18.48
CA ASP A 28 22.97 23.79 18.45
C ASP A 28 23.89 23.03 19.42
N LYS A 29 25.17 23.42 19.48
CA LYS A 29 26.16 22.75 20.34
C LYS A 29 25.79 22.82 21.82
N GLU A 30 25.11 23.88 22.25
CA GLU A 30 24.76 24.10 23.65
C GLU A 30 23.54 23.24 24.04
N ASP A 31 22.55 23.16 23.17
CA ASP A 31 21.39 22.28 23.31
C ASP A 31 21.81 20.79 23.31
N ILE A 32 22.75 20.42 22.43
CA ILE A 32 23.32 19.07 22.38
C ILE A 32 24.04 18.74 23.70
N ARG A 33 24.83 19.68 24.23
CA ARG A 33 25.55 19.52 25.50
C ARG A 33 24.59 19.34 26.67
N LYS A 34 23.62 20.25 26.82
CA LYS A 34 22.58 20.17 27.89
C LYS A 34 21.77 18.88 27.78
N GLY A 35 21.42 18.47 26.56
CA GLY A 35 20.71 17.21 26.31
C GLY A 35 21.53 15.97 26.67
N ALA A 36 22.86 16.02 26.54
CA ALA A 36 23.76 14.95 26.93
C ALA A 36 24.02 14.89 28.45
N GLU A 37 24.13 16.04 29.11
CA GLU A 37 24.37 16.16 30.55
C GLU A 37 23.14 15.77 31.36
N ARG A 38 21.94 16.19 30.92
CA ARG A 38 20.66 15.89 31.60
C ARG A 38 20.02 14.58 31.14
N TYR A 39 20.79 13.71 30.51
CA TYR A 39 20.28 12.53 29.83
C TYR A 39 19.51 11.56 30.74
N GLY A 40 19.92 11.43 32.01
CA GLY A 40 19.25 10.59 33.01
C GLY A 40 17.99 11.21 33.62
N GLU A 41 17.79 12.52 33.47
CA GLU A 41 16.65 13.26 34.02
C GLU A 41 15.45 13.24 33.06
N VAL A 42 15.71 13.12 31.76
CA VAL A 42 14.67 13.14 30.72
C VAL A 42 14.07 11.74 30.58
N LYS A 43 12.79 11.61 30.95
CA LYS A 43 12.02 10.38 30.73
C LYS A 43 12.03 10.00 29.24
N TRP A 44 12.11 8.70 28.95
CA TRP A 44 12.26 8.18 27.58
C TRP A 44 11.20 8.71 26.59
N TYR A 45 9.94 8.83 27.02
CA TYR A 45 8.82 9.33 26.20
C TYR A 45 8.85 10.85 25.97
N LYS A 46 9.73 11.59 26.65
CA LYS A 46 10.01 13.01 26.39
C LYS A 46 11.29 13.21 25.58
N SER A 47 11.97 12.14 25.20
CA SER A 47 13.23 12.20 24.49
C SER A 47 13.02 12.34 22.98
N ALA A 48 13.89 13.13 22.33
CA ALA A 48 14.01 13.20 20.88
C ALA A 48 14.36 11.84 20.22
N ARG A 49 14.71 10.83 21.02
CA ARG A 49 14.99 9.45 20.57
C ARG A 49 13.73 8.63 20.30
N PHE A 50 12.61 8.99 20.94
CA PHE A 50 11.37 8.22 20.87
C PHE A 50 10.42 8.75 19.80
N TRP A 51 10.19 10.07 19.83
CA TRP A 51 9.15 10.71 19.03
C TRP A 51 9.30 10.55 17.51
N PRO A 52 10.50 10.61 16.90
CA PRO A 52 10.62 10.46 15.45
C PRO A 52 10.12 9.10 14.95
N SER A 53 10.58 8.00 15.57
CA SER A 53 10.15 6.65 15.18
C SER A 53 8.70 6.36 15.59
N MET A 54 8.24 6.86 16.73
CA MET A 54 6.86 6.69 17.15
C MET A 54 5.88 7.46 16.26
N LEU A 55 6.25 8.66 15.82
CA LEU A 55 5.41 9.46 14.94
C LEU A 55 5.24 8.80 13.59
N VAL A 56 6.30 8.20 13.03
CA VAL A 56 6.19 7.41 11.80
C VAL A 56 5.22 6.23 12.01
N LEU A 57 5.36 5.48 13.10
CA LEU A 57 4.42 4.38 13.43
C LEU A 57 2.97 4.86 13.51
N ILE A 58 2.70 5.96 14.21
CA ILE A 58 1.34 6.52 14.33
C ILE A 58 0.81 6.92 12.96
N LEU A 59 1.61 7.62 12.15
CA LEU A 59 1.20 8.04 10.80
C LEU A 59 0.96 6.86 9.87
N THR A 60 1.75 5.79 9.98
CA THR A 60 1.54 4.54 9.24
C THR A 60 0.18 3.92 9.57
N TRP A 61 -0.17 3.81 10.86
CA TRP A 61 -1.45 3.23 11.26
C TRP A 61 -2.66 4.12 10.95
N ILE A 62 -2.52 5.44 11.04
CA ILE A 62 -3.54 6.38 10.55
C ILE A 62 -3.73 6.20 9.04
N GLY A 63 -2.64 6.10 8.28
CA GLY A 63 -2.68 5.83 6.85
C GLY A 63 -3.43 4.54 6.53
N ALA A 64 -3.11 3.44 7.21
CA ALA A 64 -3.79 2.17 7.02
C ALA A 64 -5.27 2.20 7.40
N ALA A 65 -5.65 2.92 8.45
CA ALA A 65 -7.06 3.11 8.80
C ALA A 65 -7.84 3.86 7.72
N VAL A 66 -7.19 4.80 7.02
CA VAL A 66 -7.80 5.58 5.93
C VAL A 66 -7.86 4.81 4.61
N THR A 67 -6.82 4.02 4.29
CA THR A 67 -6.70 3.34 2.99
C THR A 67 -7.04 1.85 3.01
N GLY A 68 -7.30 1.26 4.18
CA GLY A 68 -7.56 -0.18 4.32
C GLY A 68 -6.30 -1.07 4.25
N SER A 69 -5.11 -0.47 4.16
CA SER A 69 -3.81 -1.15 3.96
C SER A 69 -3.20 -1.74 5.25
N TYR A 70 -3.98 -2.49 6.03
CA TYR A 70 -3.55 -3.01 7.34
C TYR A 70 -2.35 -3.97 7.25
N SER A 71 -2.28 -4.79 6.19
CA SER A 71 -1.16 -5.73 5.97
C SER A 71 0.19 -4.99 5.84
N GLU A 72 0.22 -3.90 5.07
CA GLU A 72 1.42 -3.07 4.91
C GLU A 72 1.83 -2.40 6.22
N ALA A 73 0.86 -1.88 6.99
CA ALA A 73 1.13 -1.28 8.30
C ALA A 73 1.69 -2.29 9.30
N VAL A 74 1.24 -3.54 9.28
CA VAL A 74 1.82 -4.63 10.08
C VAL A 74 3.28 -4.87 9.66
N GLY A 75 3.54 -4.99 8.35
CA GLY A 75 4.90 -5.16 7.82
C GLY A 75 5.86 -4.05 8.26
N VAL A 76 5.45 -2.78 8.12
CA VAL A 76 6.24 -1.63 8.55
C VAL A 76 6.44 -1.60 10.07
N SER A 77 5.43 -2.02 10.85
CA SER A 77 5.52 -2.07 12.32
C SER A 77 6.53 -3.11 12.82
N VAL A 78 6.65 -4.25 12.15
CA VAL A 78 7.65 -5.28 12.47
C VAL A 78 9.08 -4.71 12.35
N ILE A 79 9.30 -3.76 11.45
CA ILE A 79 10.58 -3.08 11.25
C ILE A 79 10.77 -1.95 12.28
N LEU A 80 9.77 -1.09 12.42
CA LEU A 80 9.87 0.15 13.19
C LEU A 80 9.81 -0.06 14.71
N CYS A 81 9.09 -1.07 15.22
CA CYS A 81 9.00 -1.33 16.66
C CYS A 81 10.37 -1.71 17.28
N PRO A 82 11.14 -2.66 16.71
CA PRO A 82 12.50 -2.94 17.15
C PRO A 82 13.43 -1.72 17.04
N LEU A 83 13.36 -0.97 15.94
CA LEU A 83 14.16 0.26 15.77
C LEU A 83 13.82 1.31 16.83
N CYS A 84 12.53 1.50 17.14
CA CYS A 84 12.09 2.42 18.19
C CYS A 84 12.67 2.01 19.54
N TYR A 85 12.63 0.71 19.88
CA TYR A 85 13.27 0.20 21.10
C TYR A 85 14.78 0.50 21.14
N LEU A 86 15.49 0.26 20.03
CA LEU A 86 16.92 0.54 19.94
C LEU A 86 17.24 2.04 20.07
N ASN A 87 16.45 2.90 19.42
CA ASN A 87 16.58 4.34 19.52
C ASN A 87 16.38 4.83 20.96
N VAL A 88 15.34 4.34 21.65
CA VAL A 88 15.06 4.65 23.07
C VAL A 88 16.18 4.17 23.99
N LYS A 89 16.85 3.07 23.66
CA LYS A 89 18.03 2.60 24.41
C LYS A 89 19.29 3.42 24.14
N GLY A 90 19.27 4.33 23.17
CA GLY A 90 20.39 5.21 22.84
C GLY A 90 21.44 4.56 21.93
N TYR A 91 21.04 3.53 21.17
CA TYR A 91 21.90 2.97 20.13
C TYR A 91 22.02 3.99 18.98
N ARG A 92 23.19 4.60 18.84
CA ARG A 92 23.35 5.77 17.95
C ARG A 92 23.30 5.37 16.48
N TRP A 93 23.77 4.16 16.16
CA TRP A 93 23.76 3.68 14.78
C TRP A 93 22.34 3.28 14.33
N SER A 94 21.46 2.88 15.25
CA SER A 94 20.05 2.64 14.92
C SER A 94 19.31 3.94 14.56
N LEU A 95 19.70 5.08 15.16
CA LEU A 95 19.16 6.40 14.79
C LEU A 95 19.53 6.78 13.35
N LEU A 96 20.78 6.56 12.95
CA LEU A 96 21.20 6.76 11.56
C LEU A 96 20.52 5.80 10.60
N LEU A 97 20.38 4.53 10.99
CA LEU A 97 19.67 3.53 10.19
C LEU A 97 18.19 3.91 9.99
N PHE A 98 17.51 4.37 11.04
CA PHE A 98 16.14 4.88 10.95
C PHE A 98 16.05 6.08 10.00
N ALA A 99 16.96 7.05 10.11
CA ALA A 99 17.00 8.21 9.21
C ALA A 99 17.22 7.79 7.74
N ALA A 100 18.11 6.81 7.50
CA ALA A 100 18.38 6.28 6.17
C ALA A 100 17.16 5.55 5.59
N LEU A 101 16.55 4.63 6.35
CA LEU A 101 15.36 3.89 5.94
C LEU A 101 14.19 4.82 5.63
N TYR A 102 13.94 5.80 6.50
CA TYR A 102 12.89 6.78 6.27
C TYR A 102 13.18 7.68 5.07
N THR A 103 14.44 8.01 4.81
CA THR A 103 14.82 8.77 3.61
C THR A 103 14.60 7.94 2.35
N PHE A 104 15.00 6.67 2.35
CA PHE A 104 14.79 5.76 1.22
C PHE A 104 13.30 5.60 0.91
N ASP A 105 12.46 5.34 1.92
CA ASP A 105 10.99 5.27 1.82
C ASP A 105 10.42 6.52 1.12
N ARG A 106 10.81 7.72 1.56
CA ARG A 106 10.31 8.97 0.95
C ARG A 106 10.79 9.15 -0.49
N VAL A 107 12.04 8.79 -0.80
CA VAL A 107 12.57 8.85 -2.17
C VAL A 107 11.83 7.87 -3.08
N SER A 108 11.56 6.64 -2.62
CA SER A 108 10.78 5.66 -3.36
C SER A 108 9.35 6.15 -3.66
N VAL A 109 8.67 6.73 -2.66
CA VAL A 109 7.34 7.33 -2.86
C VAL A 109 7.37 8.48 -3.86
N LEU A 110 8.41 9.33 -3.83
CA LEU A 110 8.58 10.42 -4.79
C LEU A 110 8.82 9.89 -6.21
N TYR A 111 9.65 8.86 -6.36
CA TYR A 111 9.91 8.21 -7.64
C TYR A 111 8.65 7.61 -8.24
N MET A 112 7.91 6.80 -7.46
CA MET A 112 6.65 6.18 -7.89
C MET A 112 5.59 7.21 -8.31
N ARG A 113 5.50 8.34 -7.59
CA ARG A 113 4.57 9.43 -7.94
C ARG A 113 4.97 10.21 -9.19
N ALA A 114 6.27 10.32 -9.44
CA ALA A 114 6.77 10.95 -10.66
C ALA A 114 6.46 10.08 -11.89
N GLU A 115 6.62 8.76 -11.75
CA GLU A 115 6.32 7.79 -12.81
C GLU A 115 4.81 7.70 -13.12
N SER A 116 3.94 7.79 -12.10
CA SER A 116 2.48 7.73 -12.27
C SER A 116 1.82 9.03 -12.74
N GLY A 117 2.58 10.10 -13.00
CA GLY A 117 2.05 11.39 -13.44
C GLY A 117 1.23 12.16 -12.40
N GLN A 118 1.13 11.67 -11.15
CA GLN A 118 0.38 12.28 -10.05
C GLN A 118 1.19 13.31 -9.24
N ALA A 119 2.15 13.98 -9.86
CA ALA A 119 3.03 14.95 -9.20
C ALA A 119 2.32 16.30 -8.95
N SER A 120 1.30 16.34 -8.09
CA SER A 120 0.70 17.61 -7.66
C SER A 120 1.58 18.32 -6.62
N GLY A 121 1.71 19.64 -6.75
CA GLY A 121 2.69 20.44 -5.99
C GLY A 121 2.50 20.40 -4.47
N SER A 122 1.27 20.33 -3.96
CA SER A 122 0.99 20.32 -2.51
C SER A 122 1.42 19.02 -1.83
N GLY A 123 1.28 17.87 -2.50
CA GLY A 123 1.67 16.56 -1.97
C GLY A 123 3.18 16.37 -1.87
N LEU A 124 3.95 17.02 -2.76
CA LEU A 124 5.41 17.00 -2.76
C LEU A 124 5.99 17.82 -1.60
N TRP A 125 5.48 19.03 -1.37
CA TRP A 125 5.92 19.86 -0.25
C TRP A 125 5.64 19.21 1.10
N TRP A 126 4.51 18.52 1.24
CA TRP A 126 4.18 17.79 2.46
C TRP A 126 5.18 16.69 2.78
N LEU A 127 5.60 15.90 1.77
CA LEU A 127 6.61 14.86 1.93
C LEU A 127 7.97 15.43 2.38
N LEU A 128 8.39 16.55 1.79
CA LEU A 128 9.64 17.22 2.13
C LEU A 128 9.63 17.82 3.55
N ILE A 129 8.53 18.44 3.95
CA ILE A 129 8.39 19.02 5.29
C ILE A 129 8.47 17.91 6.36
N TRP A 130 7.73 16.82 6.19
CA TRP A 130 7.78 15.69 7.12
C TRP A 130 9.12 14.98 7.12
N TRP A 131 9.79 14.90 5.96
CA TRP A 131 11.16 14.42 5.87
C TRP A 131 12.11 15.27 6.73
N LEU A 132 12.08 16.60 6.59
CA LEU A 132 12.91 17.52 7.37
C LEU A 132 12.65 17.41 8.88
N VAL A 133 11.38 17.29 9.28
CA VAL A 133 10.99 17.16 10.69
C VAL A 133 11.52 15.85 11.28
N ILE A 134 11.26 14.72 10.64
CA ILE A 134 11.59 13.40 11.21
C ILE A 134 13.09 13.15 11.16
N VAL A 135 13.75 13.46 10.04
CA VAL A 135 15.20 13.29 9.90
C VAL A 135 15.95 14.29 10.77
N GLY A 136 15.53 15.57 10.80
CA GLY A 136 16.15 16.58 11.66
C GLY A 136 16.13 16.19 13.14
N ALA A 137 14.95 15.81 13.66
CA ALA A 137 14.81 15.34 15.04
C ALA A 137 15.70 14.11 15.33
N THR A 138 15.76 13.16 14.40
CA THR A 138 16.59 11.95 14.51
C THR A 138 18.08 12.29 14.54
N LEU A 139 18.53 13.21 13.68
CA LEU A 139 19.93 13.66 13.64
C LEU A 139 20.31 14.44 14.90
N THR A 140 19.39 15.22 15.47
CA THR A 140 19.59 15.87 16.77
C THR A 140 19.78 14.83 17.87
N ALA A 141 18.94 13.80 17.92
CA ALA A 141 19.10 12.68 18.86
C ALA A 141 20.45 11.96 18.67
N PHE A 142 20.87 11.73 17.42
CA PHE A 142 22.16 11.13 17.10
C PHE A 142 23.33 11.97 17.61
N ARG A 143 23.28 13.29 17.42
CA ARG A 143 24.33 14.21 17.88
C ARG A 143 24.46 14.22 19.40
N ILE A 144 23.34 14.15 20.13
CA ILE A 144 23.33 14.00 21.60
C ILE A 144 24.02 12.71 22.02
N GLU A 145 23.68 11.57 21.40
CA GLU A 145 24.33 10.29 21.72
C GLU A 145 25.82 10.27 21.36
N ASN A 146 26.18 10.86 20.22
CA ASN A 146 27.57 10.93 19.80
C ASN A 146 28.40 11.81 20.76
N TYR A 147 27.82 12.90 21.27
CA TYR A 147 28.44 13.73 22.30
C TYR A 147 28.67 12.93 23.58
N ARG A 148 27.67 12.18 24.05
CA ARG A 148 27.81 11.33 25.25
C ARG A 148 28.91 10.29 25.11
N HIS A 149 29.03 9.68 23.95
CA HIS A 149 30.12 8.74 23.67
C HIS A 149 31.49 9.42 23.62
N LYS A 150 31.60 10.58 22.94
CA LYS A 150 32.87 11.32 22.83
C LYS A 150 33.40 11.79 24.19
N HIS A 151 32.50 12.14 25.11
CA HIS A 151 32.84 12.64 26.44
C HIS A 151 32.77 11.57 27.54
N ASN A 152 32.75 10.28 27.19
CA ASN A 152 32.68 9.15 28.13
C ASN A 152 31.50 9.21 29.13
N LEU A 153 30.42 9.90 28.77
CA LEU A 153 29.16 9.95 29.52
C LEU A 153 28.27 8.72 29.24
N ALA A 154 28.68 7.89 28.28
CA ALA A 154 28.07 6.60 27.95
C ALA A 154 29.00 5.45 28.37
N GLY A 155 28.43 4.35 28.88
CA GLY A 155 29.22 3.18 29.28
C GLY A 155 29.96 2.52 28.10
N ARG A 156 31.26 2.22 28.25
CA ARG A 156 32.13 1.65 27.19
C ARG A 156 31.58 0.40 26.50
N GLY A 157 30.76 -0.41 27.19
CA GLY A 157 30.15 -1.63 26.63
C GLY A 157 29.10 -1.40 25.54
N HIS A 158 28.64 -0.16 25.35
CA HIS A 158 27.62 0.15 24.34
C HIS A 158 28.18 0.20 22.92
N TYR A 159 29.43 0.63 22.68
CA TYR A 159 29.93 0.92 21.32
C TYR A 159 29.98 -0.31 20.39
N VAL A 160 30.53 -1.43 20.89
CA VAL A 160 30.67 -2.67 20.10
C VAL A 160 29.31 -3.32 19.88
N LYS A 161 28.45 -3.32 20.91
CA LYS A 161 27.07 -3.82 20.80
C LYS A 161 26.24 -2.98 19.84
N ASP A 162 26.39 -1.66 19.86
CA ASP A 162 25.69 -0.71 18.99
C ASP A 162 26.05 -0.90 17.53
N THR A 163 27.34 -1.07 17.22
CA THR A 163 27.81 -1.35 15.86
C THR A 163 27.34 -2.74 15.38
N LEU A 164 27.42 -3.77 16.22
CA LEU A 164 26.97 -5.12 15.86
C LEU A 164 25.46 -5.19 15.64
N ILE A 165 24.67 -4.54 16.49
CA ILE A 165 23.20 -4.50 16.35
C ILE A 165 22.81 -3.73 15.09
N ALA A 166 23.43 -2.58 14.81
CA ALA A 166 23.11 -1.80 13.62
C ALA A 166 23.55 -2.46 12.31
N LEU A 167 24.58 -3.33 12.32
CA LEU A 167 24.97 -4.13 11.17
C LEU A 167 24.13 -5.39 11.01
N ALA A 168 23.80 -6.06 12.12
CA ALA A 168 22.97 -7.27 12.11
C ALA A 168 21.51 -6.95 11.80
N PHE A 169 20.99 -5.77 12.18
CA PHE A 169 19.58 -5.42 12.02
C PHE A 169 19.13 -5.35 10.54
N PRO A 170 19.86 -4.67 9.62
CA PRO A 170 19.57 -4.74 8.19
C PRO A 170 19.71 -6.16 7.64
N VAL A 171 20.71 -6.92 8.08
CA VAL A 171 20.95 -8.29 7.60
C VAL A 171 19.82 -9.22 8.03
N VAL A 172 19.37 -9.15 9.28
CA VAL A 172 18.25 -9.93 9.80
C VAL A 172 16.94 -9.50 9.15
N LEU A 173 16.75 -8.20 8.88
CA LEU A 173 15.58 -7.71 8.14
C LEU A 173 15.57 -8.16 6.69
N ILE A 174 16.69 -8.03 5.98
CA ILE A 174 16.82 -8.48 4.60
C ILE A 174 16.69 -10.00 4.54
N ALA A 175 17.27 -10.75 5.48
CA ALA A 175 17.12 -12.20 5.55
C ALA A 175 15.68 -12.61 5.90
N SER A 176 14.99 -11.88 6.79
CA SER A 176 13.59 -12.15 7.14
C SER A 176 12.65 -11.75 6.01
N PHE A 177 12.93 -10.65 5.31
CA PHE A 177 12.19 -10.23 4.12
C PHE A 177 12.45 -11.19 2.97
N MET A 178 13.70 -11.62 2.72
CA MET A 178 14.00 -12.63 1.72
C MET A 178 13.40 -13.98 2.09
N ALA A 179 13.44 -14.40 3.36
CA ALA A 179 12.80 -15.64 3.80
C ALA A 179 11.27 -15.56 3.70
N TYR A 180 10.67 -14.42 4.06
CA TYR A 180 9.25 -14.15 3.87
C TYR A 180 8.90 -14.14 2.39
N ASN A 181 9.66 -13.47 1.53
CA ASN A 181 9.41 -13.48 0.09
C ASN A 181 9.65 -14.86 -0.50
N ILE A 182 10.66 -15.61 -0.09
CA ILE A 182 10.87 -16.99 -0.56
C ILE A 182 9.75 -17.89 -0.05
N PHE A 183 9.27 -17.73 1.18
CA PHE A 183 8.20 -18.56 1.73
C PHE A 183 6.83 -18.19 1.16
N MET A 184 6.58 -16.90 0.88
CA MET A 184 5.34 -16.36 0.34
C MET A 184 5.26 -16.41 -1.19
N TYR A 185 6.39 -16.28 -1.90
CA TYR A 185 6.47 -16.34 -3.37
C TYR A 185 6.94 -17.70 -3.90
N LYS A 186 7.24 -18.69 -3.04
CA LYS A 186 7.32 -20.09 -3.47
C LYS A 186 5.92 -20.62 -3.68
N SER A 187 5.24 -20.00 -4.65
CA SER A 187 4.06 -20.53 -5.29
C SER A 187 4.43 -21.87 -5.89
N SER A 188 3.64 -22.91 -5.60
CA SER A 188 3.74 -24.19 -6.29
C SER A 188 3.31 -24.08 -7.76
N LEU A 189 2.77 -22.93 -8.17
CA LEU A 189 2.21 -22.68 -9.49
C LEU A 189 3.24 -21.99 -10.39
N THR A 190 3.31 -22.41 -11.64
CA THR A 190 4.07 -21.71 -12.68
C THR A 190 3.38 -20.39 -13.06
N ASP A 191 4.11 -19.49 -13.72
CA ASP A 191 3.52 -18.24 -14.23
C ASP A 191 2.34 -18.47 -15.16
N GLU A 192 2.41 -19.50 -16.01
CA GLU A 192 1.32 -19.86 -16.92
C GLU A 192 0.09 -20.36 -16.16
N GLN A 193 0.29 -21.21 -15.14
CA GLN A 193 -0.79 -21.69 -14.28
C GLN A 193 -1.45 -20.54 -13.52
N ARG A 194 -0.67 -19.57 -13.01
CA ARG A 194 -1.21 -18.38 -12.34
C ARG A 194 -2.06 -17.52 -13.27
N LYS A 195 -1.61 -17.30 -14.50
CA LYS A 195 -2.39 -16.54 -15.51
C LYS A 195 -3.68 -17.26 -15.87
N ALA A 196 -3.62 -18.56 -16.10
CA ALA A 196 -4.79 -19.38 -16.39
C ALA A 196 -5.79 -19.36 -15.22
N LEU A 197 -5.31 -19.53 -13.98
CA LEU A 197 -6.17 -19.44 -12.79
C LEU A 197 -6.78 -18.06 -12.59
N ALA A 198 -6.01 -16.99 -12.78
CA ALA A 198 -6.54 -15.63 -12.65
C ALA A 198 -7.67 -15.36 -13.64
N PHE A 199 -7.48 -15.76 -14.90
CA PHE A 199 -8.51 -15.67 -15.92
C PHE A 199 -9.74 -16.51 -15.56
N SER A 200 -9.56 -17.81 -15.28
CA SER A 200 -10.66 -18.73 -15.00
C SER A 200 -11.45 -18.34 -13.76
N TYR A 201 -10.77 -17.94 -12.68
CA TYR A 201 -11.42 -17.50 -11.45
C TYR A 201 -12.19 -16.18 -11.65
N GLY A 202 -11.60 -15.20 -12.34
CA GLY A 202 -12.30 -13.96 -12.69
C GLY A 202 -13.52 -14.22 -13.59
N PHE A 203 -13.40 -15.16 -14.53
CA PHE A 203 -14.48 -15.57 -15.42
C PHE A 203 -15.64 -16.24 -14.66
N ILE A 204 -15.34 -17.13 -13.72
CA ILE A 204 -16.34 -17.74 -12.83
C ILE A 204 -17.02 -16.68 -11.98
N SER A 205 -16.24 -15.80 -11.33
CA SER A 205 -16.78 -14.73 -10.49
C SER A 205 -17.71 -13.80 -11.28
N ARG A 206 -17.31 -13.40 -12.49
CA ARG A 206 -18.15 -12.59 -13.38
C ARG A 206 -19.50 -13.25 -13.66
N ASN A 207 -19.51 -14.52 -14.09
CA ASN A 207 -20.73 -15.22 -14.50
C ASN A 207 -21.56 -15.77 -13.33
N THR A 208 -21.13 -15.54 -12.09
CA THR A 208 -21.86 -15.93 -10.88
C THR A 208 -22.14 -14.71 -10.01
N ASP A 209 -21.31 -14.45 -9.00
CA ASP A 209 -21.56 -13.39 -8.03
C ASP A 209 -21.51 -11.99 -8.67
N GLY A 210 -20.71 -11.80 -9.72
CA GLY A 210 -20.61 -10.53 -10.45
C GLY A 210 -21.93 -10.13 -11.09
N VAL A 211 -22.51 -11.00 -11.92
CA VAL A 211 -23.79 -10.73 -12.60
C VAL A 211 -24.95 -10.65 -11.61
N ILE A 212 -24.94 -11.49 -10.56
CA ILE A 212 -25.93 -11.43 -9.47
C ILE A 212 -25.90 -10.05 -8.81
N ASN A 213 -24.72 -9.57 -8.40
CA ASN A 213 -24.59 -8.29 -7.71
C ASN A 213 -24.99 -7.10 -8.59
N TYR A 214 -24.62 -7.12 -9.88
CA TYR A 214 -25.05 -6.08 -10.84
C TYR A 214 -26.58 -6.03 -10.96
N CYS A 215 -27.22 -7.19 -11.09
CA CYS A 215 -28.67 -7.25 -11.27
C CYS A 215 -29.45 -6.94 -10.00
N LEU A 216 -28.97 -7.39 -8.83
CA LEU A 216 -29.55 -7.02 -7.54
C LEU A 216 -29.50 -5.50 -7.31
N ARG A 217 -28.40 -4.83 -7.69
CA ARG A 217 -28.29 -3.36 -7.62
C ARG A 217 -29.31 -2.65 -8.53
N SER A 218 -29.71 -3.32 -9.61
CA SER A 218 -30.76 -2.86 -10.53
C SER A 218 -32.18 -3.29 -10.10
N GLY A 219 -32.32 -4.00 -8.97
CA GLY A 219 -33.61 -4.48 -8.44
C GLY A 219 -34.13 -5.77 -9.08
N VAL A 220 -33.25 -6.56 -9.73
CA VAL A 220 -33.60 -7.84 -10.36
C VAL A 220 -32.85 -8.98 -9.69
N GLU A 221 -33.59 -9.99 -9.23
CA GLU A 221 -33.03 -11.24 -8.73
C GLU A 221 -33.01 -12.28 -9.86
N LEU A 222 -31.82 -12.64 -10.31
CA LEU A 222 -31.62 -13.64 -11.37
C LEU A 222 -32.05 -15.02 -10.86
N GLN A 223 -32.77 -15.77 -11.69
CA GLN A 223 -33.34 -17.07 -11.34
C GLN A 223 -32.66 -18.24 -12.06
N LYS A 224 -32.05 -18.00 -13.22
CA LYS A 224 -31.60 -19.08 -14.13
C LYS A 224 -30.11 -19.00 -14.44
N PHE A 225 -29.63 -17.87 -14.98
CA PHE A 225 -28.32 -17.82 -15.63
C PHE A 225 -27.15 -18.27 -14.72
N PRO A 226 -26.99 -17.73 -13.50
CA PRO A 226 -25.86 -18.11 -12.64
C PRO A 226 -25.87 -19.58 -12.28
N GLU A 227 -27.06 -20.15 -12.07
CA GLU A 227 -27.23 -21.56 -11.69
C GLU A 227 -26.97 -22.47 -12.89
N GLN A 228 -27.49 -22.14 -14.07
CA GLN A 228 -27.22 -22.88 -15.30
C GLN A 228 -25.72 -22.88 -15.63
N PHE A 229 -25.03 -21.76 -15.43
CA PHE A 229 -23.57 -21.68 -15.59
C PHE A 229 -22.85 -22.60 -14.59
N ARG A 230 -23.19 -22.53 -13.29
CA ARG A 230 -22.58 -23.38 -12.25
C ARG A 230 -22.78 -24.86 -12.51
N GLN A 231 -23.98 -25.26 -12.96
CA GLN A 231 -24.30 -26.65 -13.25
C GLN A 231 -23.58 -27.16 -14.50
N THR A 232 -23.56 -26.37 -15.57
CA THR A 232 -22.96 -26.77 -16.85
C THR A 232 -21.44 -26.90 -16.75
N TYR A 233 -20.80 -26.03 -15.97
CA TYR A 233 -19.33 -25.96 -15.82
C TYR A 233 -18.84 -26.41 -14.44
N ALA A 234 -19.58 -27.31 -13.78
CA ALA A 234 -19.29 -27.75 -12.41
C ALA A 234 -17.89 -28.39 -12.29
N ASP A 235 -17.48 -29.17 -13.29
CA ASP A 235 -16.18 -29.84 -13.31
C ASP A 235 -15.03 -28.83 -13.48
N GLU A 236 -15.17 -27.87 -14.38
CA GLU A 236 -14.19 -26.79 -14.58
C GLU A 236 -14.07 -25.91 -13.34
N ILE A 237 -15.18 -25.53 -12.72
CA ILE A 237 -15.21 -24.73 -11.48
C ILE A 237 -14.51 -25.48 -10.36
N THR A 238 -14.81 -26.77 -10.17
CA THR A 238 -14.18 -27.62 -9.16
C THR A 238 -12.67 -27.67 -9.39
N LYS A 239 -12.24 -27.89 -10.63
CA LYS A 239 -10.82 -27.93 -10.98
C LYS A 239 -10.11 -26.60 -10.68
N VAL A 240 -10.73 -25.46 -11.00
CA VAL A 240 -10.16 -24.14 -10.68
C VAL A 240 -10.02 -23.98 -9.17
N ASN A 241 -11.03 -24.37 -8.39
CA ASN A 241 -10.98 -24.30 -6.93
C ASN A 241 -9.88 -25.20 -6.35
N ASP A 242 -9.76 -26.45 -6.81
CA ASP A 242 -8.70 -27.38 -6.37
C ASP A 242 -7.29 -26.82 -6.63
N TRP A 243 -7.11 -26.12 -7.76
CA TRP A 243 -5.83 -25.49 -8.08
C TRP A 243 -5.57 -24.22 -7.27
N LEU A 244 -6.60 -23.41 -6.96
CA LEU A 244 -6.48 -22.27 -6.06
C LEU A 244 -6.11 -22.71 -4.64
N GLU A 245 -6.60 -23.85 -4.17
CA GLU A 245 -6.25 -24.38 -2.85
C GLU A 245 -4.78 -24.80 -2.70
N LYS A 246 -4.06 -25.01 -3.82
CA LYS A 246 -2.62 -25.27 -3.78
C LYS A 246 -1.79 -24.05 -3.39
N ASP A 247 -2.35 -22.84 -3.52
CA ASP A 247 -1.66 -21.59 -3.20
C ASP A 247 -2.62 -20.60 -2.52
N GLU A 248 -2.69 -20.68 -1.20
CA GLU A 248 -3.56 -19.85 -0.35
C GLU A 248 -3.28 -18.34 -0.50
N ILE A 249 -2.02 -17.97 -0.78
CA ILE A 249 -1.63 -16.57 -0.94
C ILE A 249 -2.15 -16.04 -2.27
N PHE A 250 -1.96 -16.82 -3.34
CA PHE A 250 -2.49 -16.48 -4.65
C PHE A 250 -4.03 -16.40 -4.62
N LYS A 251 -4.69 -17.37 -3.98
CA LYS A 251 -6.15 -17.33 -3.75
C LYS A 251 -6.58 -16.06 -3.02
N SER A 252 -5.95 -15.76 -1.88
CA SER A 252 -6.25 -14.56 -1.09
C SER A 252 -6.03 -13.27 -1.89
N GLY A 253 -4.97 -13.22 -2.71
CA GLY A 253 -4.69 -12.09 -3.60
C GLY A 253 -5.76 -11.91 -4.68
N MET A 254 -6.24 -13.01 -5.26
CA MET A 254 -7.33 -12.99 -6.25
C MET A 254 -8.65 -12.53 -5.63
N GLU A 255 -9.00 -13.02 -4.43
CA GLU A 255 -10.19 -12.59 -3.69
C GLU A 255 -10.14 -11.09 -3.34
N ALA A 256 -8.99 -10.60 -2.88
CA ALA A 256 -8.78 -9.19 -2.59
C ALA A 256 -8.91 -8.32 -3.86
N SER A 257 -8.30 -8.75 -4.98
CA SER A 257 -8.40 -8.07 -6.27
C SER A 257 -9.85 -7.99 -6.75
N LEU A 258 -10.64 -9.07 -6.65
CA LEU A 258 -12.05 -9.05 -7.01
C LEU A 258 -12.85 -8.10 -6.12
N GLN A 259 -12.54 -8.04 -4.83
CA GLN A 259 -13.19 -7.13 -3.90
C GLN A 259 -12.89 -5.66 -4.21
N GLU A 260 -11.64 -5.33 -4.53
CA GLU A 260 -11.20 -3.98 -4.90
C GLU A 260 -11.82 -3.55 -6.24
N ASN A 261 -11.93 -4.47 -7.19
CA ASN A 261 -12.42 -4.20 -8.55
C ASN A 261 -13.94 -4.39 -8.71
N LYS A 262 -14.73 -4.37 -7.63
CA LYS A 262 -16.20 -4.52 -7.70
C LYS A 262 -16.89 -3.48 -8.57
N GLU A 263 -16.46 -2.22 -8.50
CA GLU A 263 -17.03 -1.17 -9.35
C GLU A 263 -16.63 -1.34 -10.82
N MET A 264 -15.42 -1.87 -11.09
CA MET A 264 -15.01 -2.21 -12.46
C MET A 264 -15.90 -3.32 -13.04
N LEU A 265 -16.26 -4.34 -12.23
CA LEU A 265 -17.21 -5.37 -12.67
C LEU A 265 -18.58 -4.78 -13.01
N TYR A 266 -19.06 -3.81 -12.24
CA TYR A 266 -20.29 -3.09 -12.57
C TYR A 266 -20.19 -2.39 -13.93
N GLU A 267 -19.07 -1.70 -14.19
CA GLU A 267 -18.81 -1.04 -15.46
C GLU A 267 -18.74 -2.03 -16.63
N VAL A 268 -18.21 -3.25 -16.42
CA VAL A 268 -18.20 -4.31 -17.44
C VAL A 268 -19.61 -4.70 -17.88
N PHE A 269 -20.54 -4.90 -16.94
CA PHE A 269 -21.93 -5.22 -17.29
C PHE A 269 -22.66 -4.04 -17.92
N GLU A 270 -22.41 -2.83 -17.44
CA GLU A 270 -22.96 -1.62 -18.02
C GLU A 270 -22.46 -1.40 -19.46
N ASN A 271 -21.18 -1.67 -19.73
CA ASN A 271 -20.64 -1.66 -21.09
C ASN A 271 -21.26 -2.77 -21.94
N GLY A 272 -21.47 -3.96 -21.39
CA GLY A 272 -22.20 -5.04 -22.07
C GLY A 272 -23.62 -4.65 -22.48
N ARG A 273 -24.35 -3.95 -21.60
CA ARG A 273 -25.66 -3.35 -21.92
C ARG A 273 -25.57 -2.35 -23.07
N LYS A 274 -24.57 -1.46 -23.04
CA LYS A 274 -24.35 -0.46 -24.09
C LYS A 274 -23.96 -1.08 -25.42
N ASP A 275 -23.16 -2.14 -25.41
CA ASP A 275 -22.78 -2.87 -26.61
C ASP A 275 -23.98 -3.56 -27.24
N LEU A 276 -24.88 -4.15 -26.44
CA LEU A 276 -26.15 -4.68 -26.94
C LEU A 276 -26.98 -3.58 -27.62
N ILE A 277 -27.09 -2.40 -27.02
CA ILE A 277 -27.79 -1.25 -27.63
C ILE A 277 -27.14 -0.83 -28.95
N ARG A 278 -25.80 -0.77 -29.00
CA ARG A 278 -25.08 -0.45 -30.25
C ARG A 278 -25.39 -1.44 -31.35
N LEU A 279 -25.41 -2.74 -31.03
CA LEU A 279 -25.76 -3.79 -31.98
C LEU A 279 -27.19 -3.64 -32.49
N THR A 280 -28.15 -3.34 -31.61
CA THR A 280 -29.55 -3.11 -32.01
C THR A 280 -29.68 -1.89 -32.94
N ILE A 281 -29.04 -0.76 -32.61
CA ILE A 281 -29.09 0.44 -33.47
C ILE A 281 -28.41 0.18 -34.81
N ALA A 282 -27.26 -0.51 -34.81
CA ALA A 282 -26.54 -0.87 -36.02
C ALA A 282 -27.40 -1.73 -36.96
N GLU A 283 -28.15 -2.69 -36.39
CA GLU A 283 -29.08 -3.53 -37.15
C GLU A 283 -30.24 -2.72 -37.75
N GLU A 284 -30.81 -1.77 -37.00
CA GLU A 284 -31.92 -0.92 -37.46
C GLU A 284 -31.50 0.12 -38.51
N THR A 285 -30.30 0.68 -38.38
CA THR A 285 -29.82 1.80 -39.20
C THR A 285 -28.93 1.36 -40.38
N GLY A 286 -28.40 0.14 -40.33
CA GLY A 286 -27.38 -0.35 -41.25
C GLY A 286 -25.99 0.27 -41.04
N GLU A 287 -25.79 1.10 -40.01
CA GLU A 287 -24.49 1.62 -39.63
C GLU A 287 -23.66 0.56 -38.89
N LYS A 288 -22.33 0.66 -38.96
CA LYS A 288 -21.47 -0.24 -38.20
C LYS A 288 -21.43 0.16 -36.71
N PRO A 289 -21.42 -0.79 -35.76
CA PRO A 289 -21.37 -0.51 -34.33
C PRO A 289 -20.20 0.40 -33.92
N GLU A 290 -19.04 0.30 -34.58
CA GLU A 290 -17.86 1.08 -34.24
C GLU A 290 -17.96 2.56 -34.64
N ASN A 291 -18.86 2.88 -35.57
CA ASN A 291 -19.07 4.23 -36.08
C ASN A 291 -20.15 4.99 -35.30
N LEU A 292 -20.88 4.32 -34.41
CA LEU A 292 -21.96 4.92 -33.63
C LEU A 292 -21.40 5.81 -32.50
N VAL A 293 -21.68 7.11 -32.59
CA VAL A 293 -21.42 8.07 -31.51
C VAL A 293 -22.51 7.93 -30.45
N TRP A 294 -22.11 7.66 -29.20
CA TRP A 294 -23.05 7.47 -28.09
C TRP A 294 -23.88 8.74 -27.82
N LYS A 295 -25.20 8.58 -27.72
CA LYS A 295 -26.14 9.62 -27.31
C LYS A 295 -26.86 9.20 -26.04
N THR A 296 -27.15 10.16 -25.15
CA THR A 296 -27.82 9.91 -23.86
C THR A 296 -29.24 9.36 -24.01
N GLU A 297 -29.89 9.58 -25.16
CA GLU A 297 -31.19 8.97 -25.48
C GLU A 297 -31.11 7.44 -25.61
N TYR A 298 -29.96 6.89 -26.00
CA TYR A 298 -29.75 5.44 -26.14
C TYR A 298 -29.79 4.72 -24.80
N ASP A 299 -29.46 5.40 -23.69
CA ASP A 299 -29.53 4.82 -22.35
C ASP A 299 -30.94 4.36 -21.97
N ARG A 300 -31.97 4.86 -22.65
CA ARG A 300 -33.37 4.48 -22.44
C ARG A 300 -33.84 3.30 -23.30
N MET A 301 -33.04 2.83 -24.26
CA MET A 301 -33.46 1.75 -25.18
C MET A 301 -33.51 0.40 -24.49
N ILE A 302 -32.51 0.10 -23.65
CA ILE A 302 -32.48 -1.10 -22.81
C ILE A 302 -32.12 -0.65 -21.41
N SER A 303 -33.08 -0.67 -20.50
CA SER A 303 -32.83 -0.39 -19.08
C SER A 303 -31.94 -1.47 -18.44
N PRO A 304 -31.24 -1.17 -17.33
CA PRO A 304 -30.50 -2.20 -16.58
C PRO A 304 -31.37 -3.38 -16.15
N VAL A 305 -32.64 -3.13 -15.83
CA VAL A 305 -33.63 -4.16 -15.50
C VAL A 305 -33.91 -5.08 -16.69
N GLU A 306 -34.12 -4.53 -17.88
CA GLU A 306 -34.34 -5.32 -19.11
C GLU A 306 -33.10 -6.11 -19.48
N TYR A 307 -31.92 -5.50 -19.40
CA TYR A 307 -30.65 -6.19 -19.62
C TYR A 307 -30.48 -7.40 -18.68
N CYS A 308 -30.78 -7.24 -17.40
CA CYS A 308 -30.71 -8.35 -16.45
C CYS A 308 -31.69 -9.48 -16.76
N LYS A 309 -32.91 -9.17 -17.21
CA LYS A 309 -33.87 -10.19 -17.66
C LYS A 309 -33.37 -10.93 -18.90
N LEU A 310 -32.82 -10.20 -19.88
CA LEU A 310 -32.21 -10.80 -21.07
C LEU A 310 -31.03 -11.70 -20.71
N MET A 311 -30.17 -11.25 -19.80
CA MET A 311 -29.06 -12.04 -19.29
C MET A 311 -29.54 -13.32 -18.58
N ASP A 312 -30.63 -13.26 -17.82
CA ASP A 312 -31.16 -14.44 -17.14
C ASP A 312 -31.67 -15.51 -18.12
N GLU A 313 -32.00 -15.13 -19.35
CA GLU A 313 -32.48 -16.03 -20.40
C GLU A 313 -31.42 -16.38 -21.45
N SER A 314 -30.24 -15.74 -21.41
CA SER A 314 -29.26 -15.82 -22.50
C SER A 314 -28.31 -17.02 -22.42
N PHE A 315 -28.31 -17.78 -21.32
CA PHE A 315 -27.30 -18.82 -21.08
C PHE A 315 -27.20 -19.83 -22.23
N GLU A 316 -28.33 -20.39 -22.69
CA GLU A 316 -28.34 -21.40 -23.74
C GLU A 316 -27.76 -20.87 -25.06
N ILE A 317 -28.11 -19.63 -25.42
CA ILE A 317 -27.61 -18.97 -26.63
C ILE A 317 -26.11 -18.72 -26.51
N MET A 318 -25.65 -18.15 -25.40
CA MET A 318 -24.22 -17.91 -25.14
C MET A 318 -23.43 -19.22 -25.16
N ASN A 319 -24.00 -20.29 -24.59
CA ASN A 319 -23.39 -21.60 -24.60
C ASN A 319 -23.27 -22.18 -26.01
N SER A 320 -24.35 -22.14 -26.80
CA SER A 320 -24.37 -22.67 -28.17
C SER A 320 -23.49 -21.90 -29.15
N THR A 321 -23.16 -20.64 -28.85
CA THR A 321 -22.32 -19.78 -29.68
C THR A 321 -20.83 -19.86 -29.31
N GLY A 322 -20.46 -20.71 -28.36
CA GLY A 322 -19.06 -20.89 -27.93
C GLY A 322 -18.53 -19.75 -27.06
N PHE A 323 -19.40 -18.92 -26.47
CA PHE A 323 -18.97 -17.80 -25.62
C PHE A 323 -18.06 -18.25 -24.46
N PHE A 324 -18.30 -19.47 -23.95
CA PHE A 324 -17.59 -20.05 -22.82
C PHE A 324 -16.38 -20.93 -23.23
N ASP A 325 -16.12 -21.12 -24.53
CA ASP A 325 -15.08 -22.05 -25.01
C ASP A 325 -13.69 -21.64 -24.51
N SER A 326 -13.38 -20.34 -24.52
CA SER A 326 -12.11 -19.81 -24.00
C SER A 326 -11.88 -20.13 -22.53
N PHE A 327 -12.95 -20.18 -21.72
CA PHE A 327 -12.89 -20.58 -20.33
C PHE A 327 -12.55 -22.07 -20.20
N VAL A 328 -13.26 -22.92 -20.94
CA VAL A 328 -13.02 -24.37 -20.94
C VAL A 328 -11.59 -24.69 -21.43
N GLU A 329 -11.15 -24.06 -22.51
CA GLU A 329 -9.79 -24.24 -23.04
C GLU A 329 -8.72 -23.78 -22.05
N THR A 330 -8.92 -22.65 -21.37
CA THR A 330 -7.97 -22.17 -20.36
C THR A 330 -7.91 -23.11 -19.16
N VAL A 331 -9.04 -23.66 -18.72
CA VAL A 331 -9.06 -24.64 -17.61
C VAL A 331 -8.35 -25.95 -17.99
N LYS A 332 -8.35 -26.34 -19.28
CA LYS A 332 -7.61 -27.51 -19.75
C LYS A 332 -6.09 -27.34 -19.64
N THR A 333 -5.55 -26.12 -19.76
CA THR A 333 -4.09 -25.89 -19.60
C THR A 333 -3.61 -26.00 -18.15
N LEU A 334 -4.53 -26.10 -17.18
CA LEU A 334 -4.24 -26.46 -15.79
C LEU A 334 -4.07 -27.99 -15.59
N GLN A 335 -3.89 -28.78 -16.65
CA GLN A 335 -3.48 -30.20 -16.56
C GLN A 335 -1.95 -30.28 -16.52
#